data_AF-A0AAU9XYN9-F1
#
_entry.id   AF-A0AAU9XYN9-F1
#
_cell.length_a   1.000
_cell.length_b   1.000
_cell.length_c   1.000
_cell.angle_alpha   90.00
_cell.angle_beta   90.00
_cell.angle_gamma   90.00
#
_symmetry.space_group_name_H-M   'P 1'
#
loop_
_entity.id
_entity.type
_entity.pdbx_description
1 polymer ?
#
loop_
_entity_poly.entity_id
_entity_poly.type
_entity_poly.pdbx_seq_one_letter_code
_entity_poly.pdbx_strand_id
1 'polypeptide(L)'
;MFSHFYLTVRPVHKKNSLSSNQTVLEGRTATFYCLTEAFPTATTNIWFKDGNEISNSQDFETLKISDTESRLTIKNATKGSAGQYSCDGTNAVGTGDRKSAFLLVN
;
A
#
# COMPACT_ATOMS: atom_id res chain seq x y z
N MET A 1 9.25 -30.48 -25.40
CA MET A 1 8.07 -29.59 -25.42
C MET A 1 7.86 -29.08 -24.00
N PHE A 2 8.48 -27.95 -23.65
CA PHE A 2 8.37 -27.40 -22.29
C PHE A 2 7.07 -26.63 -22.16
N SER A 3 6.08 -27.20 -21.48
CA SER A 3 4.83 -26.52 -21.14
C SER A 3 5.13 -25.48 -20.05
N HIS A 4 5.29 -24.22 -20.45
CA HIS A 4 5.24 -23.11 -19.50
C HIS A 4 3.77 -22.90 -19.13
N PHE A 5 3.32 -23.53 -18.05
CA PHE A 5 2.07 -23.16 -17.41
C PHE A 5 2.28 -21.75 -16.80
N TYR A 6 1.89 -20.70 -17.52
CA TYR A 6 1.81 -19.37 -16.92
C TYR A 6 0.62 -19.35 -15.96
N LEU A 7 0.84 -19.77 -14.71
CA LEU A 7 -0.18 -19.64 -13.67
C LEU A 7 -0.43 -18.16 -13.44
N THR A 8 -1.67 -17.73 -13.62
CA THR A 8 -2.10 -16.40 -13.24
C THR A 8 -2.09 -16.27 -11.71
N VAL A 9 -1.48 -15.22 -11.19
CA VAL A 9 -1.27 -14.97 -9.76
C VAL A 9 -1.90 -13.63 -9.40
N ARG A 10 -2.89 -13.65 -8.51
CA ARG A 10 -3.41 -12.42 -7.88
C ARG A 10 -2.29 -11.73 -7.09
N PRO A 11 -2.30 -10.40 -6.95
CA PRO A 11 -1.22 -9.71 -6.25
C PRO A 11 -1.01 -10.23 -4.81
N VAL A 12 0.24 -10.51 -4.44
CA VAL A 12 0.63 -10.96 -3.10
C VAL A 12 1.63 -9.99 -2.50
N HIS A 13 1.42 -9.54 -1.27
CA HIS A 13 2.32 -8.58 -0.63
C HIS A 13 3.69 -9.19 -0.29
N LYS A 14 4.76 -8.48 -0.64
CA LYS A 14 6.11 -8.79 -0.17
C LYS A 14 6.24 -8.54 1.33
N LYS A 15 7.22 -9.18 1.97
CA LYS A 15 7.47 -9.06 3.41
C LYS A 15 7.70 -7.60 3.85
N ASN A 16 8.38 -6.80 3.03
CA ASN A 16 8.69 -5.39 3.28
C ASN A 16 7.54 -4.41 2.98
N SER A 17 6.45 -4.85 2.35
CA SER A 17 5.22 -4.05 2.19
C SER A 17 4.59 -3.83 3.57
N LEU A 18 4.28 -2.59 3.97
CA LEU A 18 3.64 -2.29 5.27
C LEU A 18 4.24 -3.11 6.43
N SER A 19 5.57 -3.16 6.50
CA SER A 19 6.30 -4.14 7.31
C SER A 19 6.17 -3.97 8.82
N SER A 20 5.87 -2.76 9.28
CA SER A 20 5.72 -2.46 10.70
C SER A 20 4.80 -1.27 10.94
N ASN A 21 4.21 -1.24 12.14
CA ASN A 21 3.57 -0.05 12.67
C ASN A 21 4.58 1.10 12.81
N GLN A 22 4.11 2.33 12.74
CA GLN A 22 4.92 3.54 12.87
C GLN A 22 4.38 4.43 13.97
N THR A 23 5.29 5.17 14.62
CA THR A 23 4.95 6.24 15.55
C THR A 23 5.75 7.47 15.13
N VAL A 24 5.05 8.58 14.89
CA VAL A 24 5.66 9.85 14.49
C VAL A 24 5.22 10.95 15.45
N LEU A 25 6.00 12.02 15.54
CA LEU A 25 5.57 13.22 16.26
C LEU A 25 4.60 14.03 15.41
N GLU A 26 3.72 14.78 16.06
CA GLU A 26 2.84 15.73 15.38
C GLU A 26 3.63 16.70 14.50
N GLY A 27 3.09 16.97 13.32
CA GLY A 27 3.71 17.78 12.26
C GLY A 27 4.80 17.09 11.45
N ARG A 28 5.15 15.84 11.76
CA ARG A 28 6.13 15.05 10.97
C ARG A 28 5.48 14.29 9.84
N THR A 29 6.29 13.88 8.87
CA THR A 29 5.87 13.06 7.74
C THR A 29 6.01 11.58 8.09
N ALA A 30 5.00 10.78 7.76
CA ALA A 30 5.06 9.32 7.81
C ALA A 30 4.96 8.75 6.39
N THR A 31 5.58 7.58 6.16
CA THR A 31 5.62 6.98 4.82
C THR A 31 5.42 5.47 4.91
N PHE A 32 4.48 4.95 4.14
CA PHE A 32 4.27 3.51 3.96
C PHE A 32 4.57 3.09 2.52
N TYR A 33 5.00 1.84 2.36
CA TYR A 33 5.28 1.23 1.06
C TYR A 33 4.39 0.02 0.86
N CYS A 34 3.84 -0.11 -0.35
CA CYS A 34 3.06 -1.24 -0.78
C CYS A 34 3.82 -1.95 -1.90
N LEU A 35 4.29 -3.17 -1.64
CA LEU A 35 5.03 -3.99 -2.59
C LEU A 35 4.27 -5.28 -2.85
N THR A 36 3.98 -5.59 -4.10
CA THR A 36 3.24 -6.79 -4.50
C THR A 36 3.96 -7.59 -5.58
N GLU A 37 3.73 -8.89 -5.64
CA GLU A 37 4.13 -9.79 -6.73
C GLU A 37 2.87 -10.35 -7.39
N ALA A 38 2.78 -10.29 -8.71
CA ALA A 38 1.58 -10.69 -9.44
C ALA A 38 1.93 -11.12 -10.88
N PHE A 39 1.09 -11.96 -11.48
CA PHE A 39 1.16 -12.28 -12.90
C PHE A 39 -0.25 -12.40 -13.51
N PRO A 40 -0.63 -11.59 -14.52
CA PRO A 40 0.05 -10.41 -15.05
C PRO A 40 0.40 -9.39 -13.96
N THR A 41 1.35 -8.49 -14.22
CA THR A 41 1.80 -7.51 -13.22
C THR A 41 0.62 -6.72 -12.64
N ALA A 42 0.69 -6.43 -11.34
CA ALA A 42 -0.31 -5.59 -10.68
C ALA A 42 -0.24 -4.20 -11.30
N THR A 43 -1.35 -3.73 -11.85
CA THR A 43 -1.37 -2.43 -12.52
C THR A 43 -1.78 -1.31 -11.58
N THR A 44 -2.49 -1.64 -10.49
CA THR A 44 -3.10 -0.68 -9.58
C THR A 44 -2.86 -1.06 -8.12
N ASN A 45 -2.37 -0.11 -7.32
CA ASN A 45 -2.33 -0.19 -5.86
C ASN A 45 -3.30 0.85 -5.29
N ILE A 46 -4.24 0.42 -4.45
CA ILE A 46 -5.23 1.28 -3.81
C ILE A 46 -4.89 1.38 -2.32
N TRP A 47 -4.86 2.59 -1.78
CA TRP A 47 -4.54 2.85 -0.38
C TRP A 47 -5.81 3.16 0.42
N PHE A 48 -5.83 2.76 1.68
CA PHE A 48 -6.94 3.00 2.59
C PHE A 48 -6.46 3.47 3.95
N LYS A 49 -7.24 4.34 4.59
CA LYS A 49 -7.15 4.71 6.01
C LYS A 49 -8.44 4.28 6.70
N ASP A 50 -8.33 3.41 7.69
CA ASP A 50 -9.45 2.90 8.49
C ASP A 50 -10.58 2.32 7.60
N GLY A 51 -10.18 1.69 6.47
CA GLY A 51 -11.10 1.12 5.48
C GLY A 51 -11.61 2.09 4.42
N ASN A 52 -11.38 3.40 4.54
CA ASN A 52 -11.78 4.39 3.54
C ASN A 52 -10.65 4.62 2.54
N GLU A 53 -10.98 4.64 1.25
CA GLU A 53 -10.00 4.86 0.18
C GLU A 53 -9.35 6.24 0.30
N ILE A 54 -8.03 6.27 0.15
CA ILE A 54 -7.23 7.49 0.19
C ILE A 54 -7.06 8.01 -1.23
N SER A 55 -7.46 9.26 -1.43
CA SER A 55 -7.12 10.04 -2.62
C SER A 55 -6.01 11.04 -2.32
N ASN A 56 -5.27 11.46 -3.35
CA ASN A 56 -4.27 12.52 -3.21
C ASN A 56 -4.92 13.81 -2.69
N SER A 57 -4.31 14.43 -1.69
CA SER A 57 -4.76 15.66 -1.04
C SER A 57 -3.57 16.45 -0.48
N GLN A 58 -3.85 17.49 0.31
CA GLN A 58 -2.82 18.21 1.05
C GLN A 58 -2.15 17.35 2.13
N ASP A 59 -2.91 16.41 2.72
CA ASP A 59 -2.45 15.54 3.82
C ASP A 59 -1.88 14.21 3.32
N PHE A 60 -2.36 13.72 2.18
CA PHE A 60 -1.97 12.42 1.63
C PHE A 60 -1.40 12.54 0.22
N GLU A 61 -0.30 11.84 -0.05
CA GLU A 61 0.25 11.69 -1.39
C GLU A 61 0.54 10.23 -1.68
N THR A 62 -0.09 9.69 -2.72
CA THR A 62 0.16 8.35 -3.24
C THR A 62 1.01 8.45 -4.50
N LEU A 63 2.15 7.76 -4.52
CA LEU A 63 3.05 7.69 -5.67
C LEU A 63 3.19 6.25 -6.14
N LYS A 64 2.90 5.98 -7.42
CA LYS A 64 3.25 4.72 -8.08
C LYS A 64 4.74 4.76 -8.44
N ILE A 65 5.56 3.94 -7.79
CA ILE A 65 7.01 3.86 -8.03
C ILE A 65 7.28 2.89 -9.19
N SER A 66 6.56 1.78 -9.23
CA SER A 66 6.56 0.81 -10.33
C SER A 66 5.21 0.09 -10.40
N ASP A 67 5.05 -0.87 -11.31
CA ASP A 67 3.86 -1.72 -11.32
C ASP A 67 3.70 -2.51 -10.01
N THR A 68 4.81 -2.95 -9.42
CA THR A 68 4.81 -3.74 -8.19
C THR A 68 4.96 -2.92 -6.92
N GLU A 69 5.16 -1.61 -7.01
CA GLU A 69 5.48 -0.77 -5.84
C GLU A 69 4.77 0.58 -5.87
N SER A 70 4.16 0.94 -4.75
CA SER A 70 3.66 2.29 -4.50
C SER A 70 4.00 2.75 -3.10
N ARG A 71 3.96 4.06 -2.90
CA ARG A 71 4.26 4.74 -1.64
C ARG A 71 3.11 5.65 -1.25
N LEU A 72 2.70 5.58 0.00
CA LEU A 72 1.82 6.56 0.63
C LEU A 72 2.65 7.44 1.56
N THR A 73 2.56 8.75 1.38
CA THR A 73 3.14 9.77 2.24
C THR A 73 2.02 10.49 2.98
N ILE A 74 2.06 10.48 4.31
CA ILE A 74 1.21 11.30 5.18
C ILE A 74 2.00 12.54 5.57
N LYS A 75 1.58 13.71 5.08
CA LYS A 75 2.23 15.01 5.31
C LYS A 75 1.70 15.62 6.60
N ASN A 76 2.58 16.30 7.35
CA ASN A 76 2.21 17.09 8.53
C ASN A 76 1.25 16.34 9.48
N ALA A 77 1.64 15.14 9.92
CA ALA A 77 0.76 14.22 10.63
C ALA A 77 0.14 14.86 11.88
N THR A 78 -1.17 14.77 12.00
CA THR A 78 -1.94 15.26 13.16
C THR A 78 -2.46 14.09 13.97
N LYS A 79 -3.06 14.35 15.14
CA LYS A 79 -3.75 13.30 15.91
C LYS A 79 -4.82 12.56 15.10
N GLY A 80 -5.47 13.24 14.15
CA GLY A 80 -6.45 12.62 13.23
C GLY A 80 -5.83 11.73 12.15
N SER A 81 -4.52 11.88 11.88
CA SER A 81 -3.79 11.01 10.97
C SER A 81 -3.54 9.61 11.55
N ALA A 82 -3.66 9.43 12.86
CA ALA A 82 -3.57 8.11 13.48
C ALA A 82 -4.66 7.17 12.94
N GLY A 83 -4.34 5.89 12.81
CA GLY A 83 -5.26 4.89 12.27
C GLY A 83 -4.55 3.71 11.60
N GLN A 84 -5.35 2.81 11.05
CA GLN A 84 -4.88 1.67 10.28
C GLN A 84 -4.75 2.05 8.80
N TYR A 85 -3.56 1.93 8.25
CA TYR A 85 -3.30 2.11 6.83
C TYR A 85 -3.15 0.76 6.17
N SER A 86 -3.76 0.61 5.01
CA SER A 86 -3.71 -0.62 4.24
C SER A 86 -3.60 -0.35 2.75
N CYS A 87 -3.10 -1.33 2.01
CA CYS A 87 -3.11 -1.28 0.56
C CYS A 87 -3.58 -2.59 -0.04
N ASP A 88 -4.23 -2.47 -1.19
CA ASP A 88 -4.65 -3.59 -2.03
C ASP A 88 -3.92 -3.50 -3.37
N GLY A 89 -3.42 -4.64 -3.86
CA GLY A 89 -2.91 -4.78 -5.23
C GLY A 89 -3.98 -5.41 -6.12
N THR A 90 -4.21 -4.85 -7.31
CA THR A 90 -5.14 -5.41 -8.31
C THR A 90 -4.47 -5.63 -9.66
N ASN A 91 -4.73 -6.80 -10.25
CA ASN A 91 -4.38 -7.11 -11.64
C ASN A 91 -5.60 -7.66 -12.40
N ALA A 92 -5.42 -8.11 -13.65
CA ALA A 92 -6.47 -8.68 -14.48
C ALA A 92 -7.11 -9.97 -13.92
N VAL A 93 -6.45 -10.64 -12.97
CA VAL A 93 -6.94 -11.86 -12.30
C VAL A 93 -7.85 -11.50 -11.12
N GLY A 94 -7.60 -10.35 -10.49
CA GLY A 94 -8.39 -9.82 -9.40
C GLY A 94 -7.55 -9.08 -8.37
N THR A 95 -8.12 -8.89 -7.19
CA THR A 95 -7.50 -8.21 -6.06
C THR A 95 -6.85 -9.22 -5.12
N GLY A 96 -5.65 -8.87 -4.66
CA GLY A 96 -4.88 -9.62 -3.68
C GLY A 96 -5.43 -9.53 -2.26
N ASP A 97 -4.80 -10.24 -1.33
CA ASP A 97 -5.07 -10.08 0.08
C ASP A 97 -4.58 -8.71 0.56
N ARG A 98 -5.28 -8.11 1.53
CA ARG A 98 -4.95 -6.80 2.08
C ARG A 98 -3.87 -6.91 3.15
N LYS A 99 -2.83 -6.07 3.08
CA LYS A 99 -1.86 -5.88 4.17
C LYS A 99 -2.07 -4.55 4.87
N SER A 100 -1.74 -4.46 6.16
CA SER A 100 -2.02 -3.27 6.97
C SER A 100 -0.95 -3.01 8.02
N ALA A 101 -0.78 -1.74 8.38
CA ALA A 101 0.05 -1.27 9.49
C ALA A 101 -0.62 -0.07 10.17
N PHE A 102 -0.37 0.12 11.46
CA PHE A 102 -0.90 1.25 12.23
C PHE A 102 0.07 2.43 12.23
N LEU A 103 -0.49 3.64 12.15
CA LEU A 103 0.21 4.89 12.46
C LEU A 103 -0.31 5.43 13.80
N LEU A 104 0.63 5.73 14.70
CA LEU A 104 0.39 6.50 15.92
C LEU A 104 1.07 7.88 15.79
N VAL A 105 0.43 8.91 16.35
CA VAL A 105 0.95 10.28 16.32
C VAL A 105 1.04 10.83 17.73
N ASN A 106 2.26 11.18 18.16
CA ASN A 106 2.60 11.67 19.49
C ASN A 106 2.74 13.19 19.55
#